data_AF-A0ABD5IQF3-F1
#
_entry.id   AF-A0ABD5IQF3-F1
#
_cell.length_a   1.000
_cell.length_b   1.000
_cell.length_c   1.000
_cell.angle_alpha   90.00
_cell.angle_beta   90.00
_cell.angle_gamma   90.00
#
_symmetry.space_group_name_H-M   'P 1'
#
loop_
_entity.id
_entity.type
_entity.pdbx_description
1 polymer ?
#
loop_
_entity_poly.entity_id
_entity_poly.type
_entity_poly.pdbx_seq_one_letter_code
_entity_poly.pdbx_strand_id
1 'polypeptide(L)'
;MSKQLNQIQIVSAIAKEIDRQHPGIAVESRLFNVMIQAVDAICQEFSKPILKSVAGMGLKAWLASDDTGLSSLFMASMLTGEFRAEYAYPRDTADFGRCMRLVAAVPELEVKIREMARHGREWAVVADHWYEWSEVYKADDGERLYRLMKLCYEGGE
;
A
#
# COMPACT_ATOMS: atom_id res chain seq x y z
N MET A 1 5.43 3.93 -16.19
CA MET A 1 5.32 3.14 -17.43
C MET A 1 4.05 2.32 -17.37
N SER A 2 3.09 2.58 -18.26
CA SER A 2 1.96 1.68 -18.52
C SER A 2 2.49 0.39 -19.15
N LYS A 3 2.09 -0.79 -18.65
CA LYS A 3 2.52 -2.07 -19.23
C LYS A 3 1.42 -2.58 -20.15
N GLN A 4 1.72 -2.70 -21.44
CA GLN A 4 0.79 -3.30 -22.39
C GLN A 4 0.90 -4.82 -22.32
N LEU A 5 -0.13 -5.46 -21.78
CA LEU A 5 -0.22 -6.92 -21.68
C LEU A 5 -0.76 -7.52 -22.98
N ASN A 6 -0.27 -8.70 -23.37
CA ASN A 6 -0.81 -9.45 -24.49
C ASN A 6 -2.08 -10.20 -24.05
N GLN A 7 -3.24 -9.61 -24.32
CA GLN A 7 -4.54 -10.14 -23.92
C GLN A 7 -4.76 -11.59 -24.38
N ILE A 8 -4.46 -11.89 -25.65
CA ILE A 8 -4.69 -13.22 -26.24
C ILE A 8 -3.88 -14.30 -25.51
N GLN A 9 -2.61 -14.01 -25.19
CA GLN A 9 -1.77 -14.94 -24.46
C GLN A 9 -2.27 -15.18 -23.03
N ILE A 10 -2.79 -14.16 -22.35
CA ILE A 10 -3.35 -14.30 -21.00
C ILE A 10 -4.64 -15.11 -21.03
N VAL A 11 -5.56 -14.83 -21.96
CA VAL A 11 -6.79 -15.62 -22.13
C VAL A 11 -6.45 -17.09 -22.41
N SER A 12 -5.46 -17.35 -23.27
CA SER A 12 -4.99 -18.71 -23.56
C SER A 12 -4.39 -19.39 -22.32
N ALA A 13 -3.63 -18.66 -21.50
CA ALA A 13 -3.06 -19.18 -20.26
C ALA A 13 -4.16 -19.55 -19.23
N ILE A 14 -5.17 -18.70 -19.07
CA ILE A 14 -6.32 -18.97 -18.19
C ILE A 14 -7.09 -20.19 -18.67
N ALA A 15 -7.37 -20.29 -19.99
CA ALA A 15 -8.07 -21.44 -20.55
C ALA A 15 -7.32 -22.76 -20.31
N LYS A 16 -5.98 -22.76 -20.47
CA LYS A 16 -5.13 -23.92 -20.17
C LYS A 16 -5.15 -24.28 -18.69
N GLU A 17 -5.15 -23.29 -17.80
CA GLU A 17 -5.20 -23.53 -16.36
C GLU A 17 -6.54 -24.12 -15.92
N ILE A 18 -7.65 -23.68 -16.53
CA ILE A 18 -8.98 -24.24 -16.27
C ILE A 18 -9.05 -25.71 -16.72
N ASP A 19 -8.56 -26.02 -17.93
CA ASP A 19 -8.52 -27.42 -18.43
C ASP A 19 -7.60 -28.29 -17.55
N ARG A 20 -6.48 -27.75 -17.06
CA ARG A 20 -5.60 -28.46 -16.12
C ARG A 20 -6.31 -28.80 -14.81
N GLN A 21 -7.12 -27.89 -14.28
CA GLN A 21 -7.89 -28.13 -13.04
C GLN A 21 -9.10 -29.04 -13.28
N HIS A 22 -9.72 -28.96 -14.46
CA HIS A 22 -10.91 -29.74 -14.84
C HIS A 22 -10.77 -30.30 -16.27
N PRO A 23 -10.05 -31.41 -16.46
CA PRO A 23 -9.81 -31.98 -17.78
C PRO A 23 -11.11 -32.35 -18.50
N GLY A 24 -11.24 -31.91 -19.75
CA GLY A 24 -12.40 -32.23 -20.58
C GLY A 24 -13.64 -31.38 -20.29
N ILE A 25 -13.50 -30.30 -19.50
CA ILE A 25 -14.56 -29.30 -19.39
C ILE A 25 -14.81 -28.65 -20.75
N ALA A 26 -16.04 -28.74 -21.25
CA ALA A 26 -16.41 -28.09 -22.51
C ALA A 26 -16.44 -26.57 -22.28
N VAL A 27 -15.36 -25.88 -22.67
CA VAL A 27 -15.30 -24.42 -22.62
C VAL A 27 -16.10 -23.87 -23.80
N GLU A 28 -17.41 -23.73 -23.61
CA GLU A 28 -18.30 -23.10 -24.58
C GLU A 28 -17.95 -21.63 -24.82
N SER A 29 -18.36 -21.07 -25.95
CA SER A 29 -18.10 -19.65 -26.32
C SER A 29 -18.51 -18.65 -25.23
N ARG A 30 -19.55 -18.96 -24.44
CA ARG A 30 -19.97 -18.16 -23.29
C ARG A 30 -18.86 -18.01 -22.24
N LEU A 31 -18.11 -19.07 -21.97
CA LEU A 31 -17.02 -19.07 -20.98
C LEU A 31 -15.80 -18.31 -21.49
N PHE A 32 -15.50 -18.39 -22.79
CA PHE A 32 -14.47 -17.56 -23.41
C PHE A 32 -14.77 -16.07 -23.31
N ASN A 33 -16.02 -15.65 -23.53
CA ASN A 33 -16.40 -14.25 -23.39
C ASN A 33 -16.18 -13.72 -21.96
N VAL A 34 -16.46 -14.54 -20.94
CA VAL A 34 -16.19 -14.17 -19.53
C VAL A 34 -14.68 -14.04 -19.27
N MET A 35 -13.87 -14.97 -19.79
CA MET A 35 -12.41 -14.86 -19.68
C MET A 35 -11.88 -13.60 -20.36
N ILE A 36 -12.37 -13.28 -21.56
CA ILE A 36 -11.97 -12.06 -22.29
C ILE A 36 -12.30 -10.82 -21.47
N GLN A 37 -13.52 -10.71 -20.91
CA GLN A 37 -13.91 -9.58 -20.06
C GLN A 37 -13.02 -9.44 -18.82
N ALA A 38 -12.70 -10.55 -18.15
CA ALA A 38 -11.81 -10.53 -17.00
C ALA A 38 -10.39 -10.07 -17.38
N VAL A 39 -9.86 -10.56 -18.50
CA VAL A 39 -8.53 -10.17 -18.98
C VAL A 39 -8.53 -8.72 -19.49
N ASP A 40 -9.60 -8.25 -20.12
CA ASP A 40 -9.76 -6.84 -20.49
C ASP A 40 -9.64 -5.93 -19.28
N ALA A 41 -10.34 -6.25 -18.19
CA ALA A 41 -10.25 -5.49 -16.94
C ALA A 41 -8.80 -5.46 -16.40
N ILE A 42 -8.10 -6.59 -16.42
CA ILE A 42 -6.69 -6.66 -16.02
C ILE A 42 -5.81 -5.82 -16.94
N CYS A 43 -5.94 -5.97 -18.26
CA CYS A 43 -5.18 -5.19 -19.24
C CYS A 43 -5.42 -3.68 -19.07
N GLN A 44 -6.66 -3.27 -18.83
CA GLN A 44 -7.01 -1.88 -18.55
C GLN A 44 -6.33 -1.38 -17.28
N GLU A 45 -6.34 -2.14 -16.20
CA GLU A 45 -5.68 -1.74 -14.96
C GLU A 45 -4.16 -1.60 -15.13
N PHE A 46 -3.51 -2.56 -15.78
CA PHE A 46 -2.06 -2.51 -16.07
C PHE A 46 -1.66 -1.41 -17.05
N SER A 47 -2.61 -0.91 -17.84
CA SER A 47 -2.41 0.23 -18.73
C SER A 47 -2.43 1.57 -18.00
N LYS A 48 -3.01 1.64 -16.79
CA LYS A 48 -3.05 2.87 -16.00
C LYS A 48 -1.64 3.19 -15.47
N PRO A 49 -1.25 4.47 -15.43
CA PRO A 49 -0.03 4.88 -14.76
C PRO A 49 -0.18 4.68 -13.25
N ILE A 50 0.86 4.18 -12.60
CA ILE A 50 0.94 4.17 -11.14
C ILE A 50 0.91 5.62 -10.65
N LEU A 51 -0.12 5.98 -9.89
CA LEU A 51 -0.29 7.29 -9.29
C LEU A 51 0.52 7.32 -7.99
N LYS A 52 1.72 7.90 -8.04
CA LYS A 52 2.56 8.06 -6.85
C LYS A 52 2.11 9.27 -6.02
N SER A 53 2.35 9.19 -4.71
CA SER A 53 2.21 10.34 -3.84
C SER A 53 3.19 11.44 -4.25
N VAL A 54 2.73 12.69 -4.22
CA VAL A 54 3.55 13.88 -4.46
C VAL A 54 3.41 14.81 -3.26
N ALA A 55 4.51 15.45 -2.89
CA ALA A 55 4.52 16.37 -1.76
C ALA A 55 3.48 17.50 -1.96
N GLY A 56 2.70 17.77 -0.91
CA GLY A 56 1.66 18.81 -0.91
C GLY A 56 0.42 18.51 -1.76
N MET A 57 0.21 17.29 -2.27
CA MET A 57 -0.98 16.95 -3.07
C MET A 57 -2.29 16.98 -2.25
N GLY A 58 -2.20 16.96 -0.92
CA GLY A 58 -3.35 16.97 -0.02
C GLY A 58 -3.99 15.59 0.19
N LEU A 59 -4.78 15.47 1.26
CA LEU A 59 -5.33 14.18 1.73
C LEU A 59 -6.18 13.49 0.68
N LYS A 60 -7.10 14.23 0.03
CA LYS A 60 -8.01 13.67 -0.98
C LYS A 60 -7.26 13.08 -2.17
N ALA A 61 -6.23 13.77 -2.65
CA ALA A 61 -5.44 13.29 -3.78
C ALA A 61 -4.55 12.11 -3.36
N TRP A 62 -3.98 12.15 -2.14
CA TRP A 62 -3.21 11.03 -1.59
C TRP A 62 -4.05 9.76 -1.41
N LEU A 63 -5.29 9.88 -0.91
CA LEU A 63 -6.23 8.77 -0.77
C LEU A 63 -6.58 8.13 -2.12
N ALA A 64 -6.54 8.90 -3.21
CA ALA A 64 -6.78 8.42 -4.57
C ALA A 64 -5.50 7.91 -5.28
N SER A 65 -4.35 7.93 -4.60
CA SER A 65 -3.06 7.47 -5.14
C SER A 65 -2.81 5.99 -4.83
N ASP A 66 -1.87 5.38 -5.56
CA ASP A 66 -1.42 3.99 -5.36
C ASP A 66 -0.33 3.86 -4.27
N ASP A 67 -0.14 4.91 -3.46
CA ASP A 67 0.92 5.00 -2.46
C ASP A 67 0.40 5.00 -1.01
N THR A 68 -0.78 4.42 -0.84
CA THR A 68 -1.42 4.17 0.46
C THR A 68 -1.10 2.76 0.96
N GLY A 69 -1.37 2.51 2.25
CA GLY A 69 -1.23 1.20 2.88
C GLY A 69 -1.95 1.20 4.22
N LEU A 70 -2.16 0.01 4.81
CA LEU A 70 -2.99 -0.11 6.02
C LEU A 70 -2.50 0.79 7.16
N SER A 71 -1.19 0.82 7.42
CA SER A 71 -0.59 1.67 8.47
C SER A 71 -0.75 3.17 8.21
N SER A 72 -0.52 3.63 6.98
CA SER A 72 -0.66 5.05 6.63
C SER A 72 -2.14 5.48 6.56
N LEU A 73 -3.04 4.60 6.13
CA LEU A 73 -4.48 4.83 6.18
C LEU A 73 -4.98 4.93 7.63
N PHE A 74 -4.49 4.07 8.52
CA PHE A 74 -4.79 4.18 9.95
C PHE A 74 -4.31 5.51 10.52
N MET A 75 -3.05 5.89 10.25
CA MET A 75 -2.50 7.18 10.67
C MET A 75 -3.32 8.36 10.16
N ALA A 76 -3.64 8.40 8.86
CA ALA A 76 -4.49 9.43 8.27
C ALA A 76 -5.86 9.49 8.95
N SER A 77 -6.50 8.34 9.18
CA SER A 77 -7.82 8.28 9.82
C SER A 77 -7.81 8.87 11.24
N MET A 78 -6.77 8.61 12.02
CA MET A 78 -6.64 9.10 13.39
C MET A 78 -6.31 10.59 13.44
N LEU A 79 -5.39 11.07 12.59
CA LEU A 79 -4.94 12.47 12.63
C LEU A 79 -5.91 13.47 11.97
N THR A 80 -6.79 12.97 11.09
CA THR A 80 -7.75 13.80 10.34
C THR A 80 -9.19 13.63 10.85
N GLY A 81 -9.57 12.44 11.30
CA GLY A 81 -10.95 12.11 11.65
C GLY A 81 -11.91 12.05 10.46
N GLU A 82 -11.43 12.15 9.21
CA GLU A 82 -12.28 12.23 8.02
C GLU A 82 -12.88 10.88 7.58
N PHE A 83 -12.25 9.77 8.00
CA PHE A 83 -12.70 8.41 7.69
C PHE A 83 -12.27 7.43 8.78
N ARG A 84 -12.69 6.17 8.67
CA ARG A 84 -12.30 5.09 9.58
C ARG A 84 -11.47 4.06 8.83
N ALA A 85 -10.34 3.67 9.41
CA ALA A 85 -9.51 2.57 8.95
C ALA A 85 -9.33 1.54 10.06
N GLU A 86 -9.10 0.28 9.68
CA GLU A 86 -8.77 -0.78 10.62
C GLU A 86 -7.42 -0.53 11.29
N TYR A 87 -7.27 -1.01 12.52
CA TYR A 87 -6.03 -0.88 13.26
C TYR A 87 -4.87 -1.52 12.50
N ALA A 88 -3.87 -0.71 12.17
CA ALA A 88 -2.62 -1.14 11.58
C ALA A 88 -1.50 -0.18 11.99
N TYR A 89 -0.27 -0.68 12.01
CA TYR A 89 0.93 0.08 12.36
C TYR A 89 2.08 -0.32 11.43
N PRO A 90 3.15 0.49 11.30
CA PRO A 90 4.27 0.15 10.43
C PRO A 90 5.04 -1.08 10.92
N ARG A 91 4.99 -2.21 10.19
CA ARG A 91 5.70 -3.44 10.56
C ARG A 91 7.11 -3.51 9.99
N ASP A 92 7.34 -2.80 8.89
CA ASP A 92 8.62 -2.74 8.19
C ASP A 92 8.90 -1.33 7.63
N THR A 93 10.04 -1.19 6.95
CA THR A 93 10.48 0.07 6.37
C THR A 93 9.60 0.55 5.22
N ALA A 94 8.94 -0.35 4.50
CA ALA A 94 8.05 0.01 3.41
C ALA A 94 6.73 0.59 3.96
N ASP A 95 6.20 0.02 5.05
CA ASP A 95 5.07 0.58 5.78
C ASP A 95 5.39 1.97 6.35
N PHE A 96 6.55 2.12 7.00
CA PHE A 96 6.97 3.41 7.55
C PHE A 96 7.15 4.44 6.44
N GLY A 97 7.77 4.03 5.31
CA GLY A 97 7.90 4.88 4.13
C GLY A 97 6.56 5.37 3.57
N ARG A 98 5.50 4.55 3.61
CA ARG A 98 4.14 5.01 3.23
C ARG A 98 3.59 6.05 4.21
N CYS A 99 3.88 5.93 5.51
CA CYS A 99 3.53 6.95 6.50
C CYS A 99 4.28 8.26 6.26
N MET A 100 5.58 8.19 5.95
CA MET A 100 6.38 9.35 5.57
C MET A 100 5.84 10.05 4.31
N ARG A 101 5.46 9.28 3.28
CA ARG A 101 4.89 9.83 2.05
C ARG A 101 3.49 10.39 2.21
N LEU A 102 2.72 9.93 3.22
CA LEU A 102 1.49 10.61 3.64
C LEU A 102 1.79 11.99 4.22
N VAL A 103 2.74 12.10 5.16
CA VAL A 103 3.12 13.40 5.73
C VAL A 103 3.65 14.34 4.66
N ALA A 104 4.47 13.84 3.72
CA ALA A 104 4.93 14.65 2.61
C ALA A 104 3.75 15.16 1.75
N ALA A 105 2.73 14.32 1.51
CA ALA A 105 1.52 14.69 0.78
C ALA A 105 0.63 15.69 1.54
N VAL A 106 0.60 15.60 2.87
CA VAL A 106 -0.22 16.43 3.76
C VAL A 106 0.64 16.98 4.91
N PRO A 107 1.47 18.00 4.64
CA PRO A 107 2.48 18.49 5.59
C PRO A 107 1.91 18.93 6.95
N GLU A 108 0.63 19.33 6.97
CA GLU A 108 -0.10 19.73 8.19
C GLU A 108 -0.25 18.59 9.20
N LEU A 109 -0.04 17.32 8.79
CA LEU A 109 -0.10 16.18 9.69
C LEU A 109 1.18 16.02 10.54
N GLU A 110 2.31 16.57 10.11
CA GLU A 110 3.60 16.40 10.80
C GLU A 110 3.54 16.88 12.27
N VAL A 111 2.86 18.00 12.51
CA VAL A 111 2.72 18.58 13.86
C VAL A 111 1.86 17.72 14.79
N LYS A 112 1.07 16.80 14.23
CA LYS A 112 0.15 15.93 14.97
C LYS A 112 0.71 14.53 15.20
N ILE A 113 1.89 14.20 14.68
CA ILE A 113 2.42 12.83 14.77
C ILE A 113 2.50 12.31 16.21
N ARG A 114 2.83 13.17 17.17
CA ARG A 114 2.87 12.81 18.60
C ARG A 114 1.51 12.36 19.14
N GLU A 115 0.40 12.77 18.53
CA GLU A 115 -0.94 12.31 18.90
C GLU A 115 -1.13 10.81 18.65
N MET A 116 -0.36 10.23 17.71
CA MET A 116 -0.42 8.80 17.42
C MET A 116 -0.11 7.93 18.64
N ALA A 117 0.66 8.43 19.61
CA ALA A 117 1.01 7.69 20.82
C ALA A 117 -0.20 7.22 21.64
N ARG A 118 -1.38 7.81 21.44
CA ARG A 118 -2.62 7.43 22.12
C ARG A 118 -3.32 6.21 21.50
N HIS A 119 -2.84 5.72 20.36
CA HIS A 119 -3.52 4.69 19.57
C HIS A 119 -2.86 3.32 19.69
N GLY A 120 -2.43 2.94 20.89
CA GLY A 120 -1.87 1.62 21.18
C GLY A 120 -0.34 1.62 21.30
N ARG A 121 0.18 0.49 21.78
CA ARG A 121 1.60 0.35 22.13
C ARG A 121 2.51 0.59 20.93
N GLU A 122 2.17 0.02 19.78
CA GLU A 122 3.02 0.13 18.59
C GLU A 122 3.08 1.58 18.07
N TRP A 123 1.97 2.32 18.12
CA TRP A 123 1.96 3.72 17.72
C TRP A 123 2.60 4.66 18.75
N ALA A 124 2.61 4.32 20.04
CA ALA A 124 3.44 5.01 21.02
C ALA A 124 4.92 4.93 20.64
N VAL A 125 5.42 3.74 20.32
CA VAL A 125 6.79 3.55 19.86
C VAL A 125 7.07 4.33 18.57
N VAL A 126 6.20 4.23 17.56
CA VAL A 126 6.37 4.97 16.29
C VAL A 126 6.41 6.48 16.53
N ALA A 127 5.49 7.00 17.34
CA ALA A 127 5.41 8.43 17.64
C ALA A 127 6.62 8.92 18.42
N ASP A 128 7.16 8.13 19.34
CA ASP A 128 8.34 8.46 20.14
C ASP A 128 9.60 8.56 19.29
N HIS A 129 9.78 7.61 18.36
CA HIS A 129 10.95 7.50 17.50
C HIS A 129 10.80 8.15 16.11
N TRP A 130 9.68 8.80 15.82
CA TRP A 130 9.33 9.29 14.47
C TRP A 130 10.47 10.04 13.78
N TYR A 131 11.05 11.04 14.45
CA TYR A 131 12.10 11.88 13.87
C TYR A 131 13.41 11.11 13.65
N GLU A 132 13.79 10.24 14.59
CA GLU A 132 14.99 9.40 14.45
C GLU A 132 14.85 8.48 13.23
N TRP A 133 13.73 7.76 13.14
CA TRP A 133 13.45 6.85 12.04
C TRP A 133 13.31 7.58 10.70
N SER A 134 12.76 8.79 10.71
CA SER A 134 12.67 9.65 9.54
C SER A 134 14.05 9.98 8.95
N GLU A 135 15.04 10.26 9.79
CA GLU A 135 16.40 10.54 9.33
C GLU A 135 17.07 9.29 8.73
N VAL A 136 16.90 8.13 9.36
CA VAL A 136 17.42 6.87 8.80
C VAL A 136 16.73 6.51 7.47
N TYR A 137 15.42 6.74 7.38
CA TYR A 137 14.66 6.56 6.14
C TYR A 137 15.16 7.47 5.02
N LYS A 138 15.38 8.77 5.31
CA LYS A 138 15.90 9.74 4.33
C LYS A 138 17.34 9.44 3.89
N ALA A 139 18.12 8.78 4.74
CA ALA A 139 19.46 8.31 4.43
C ALA A 139 19.48 7.02 3.57
N ASP A 140 18.30 6.47 3.21
CA ASP A 140 18.13 5.24 2.42
C ASP A 140 18.76 3.99 3.08
N ASP A 141 18.88 3.99 4.41
CA ASP A 141 19.41 2.87 5.19
C ASP A 141 18.28 1.98 5.72
N GLY A 142 17.61 1.29 4.79
CA GLY A 142 16.46 0.45 5.08
C GLY A 142 16.76 -0.71 6.04
N GLU A 143 17.95 -1.29 5.98
CA GLU A 143 18.32 -2.37 6.90
C GLU A 143 18.46 -1.88 8.34
N ARG A 144 19.12 -0.73 8.55
CA ARG A 144 19.25 -0.15 9.88
C ARG A 144 17.88 0.25 10.43
N LEU A 145 17.05 0.89 9.61
CA LEU A 145 15.70 1.27 10.03
C LEU A 145 14.89 0.04 10.44
N TYR A 146 14.92 -1.04 9.66
CA TYR A 146 14.23 -2.28 10.02
C TYR A 146 14.70 -2.83 11.38
N ARG A 147 16.02 -2.88 11.61
CA ARG A 147 16.58 -3.33 12.90
C ARG A 147 16.14 -2.44 14.06
N LEU A 148 16.16 -1.11 13.89
CA LEU A 148 15.70 -0.17 14.93
C LEU A 148 14.23 -0.38 15.26
N MET A 149 13.37 -0.45 14.24
CA MET A 149 11.93 -0.69 14.43
C MET A 149 11.68 -2.00 15.20
N LYS A 150 12.36 -3.08 14.81
CA LYS A 150 12.25 -4.39 15.47
C LYS A 150 12.66 -4.34 16.94
N LEU A 151 13.80 -3.72 17.24
CA LEU A 151 14.29 -3.56 18.62
C LEU A 151 13.32 -2.75 19.48
N CYS A 152 12.80 -1.62 18.97
CA CYS A 152 11.89 -0.76 19.72
C CYS A 152 10.53 -1.43 19.96
N TYR A 153 10.01 -2.22 19.01
CA TYR A 153 8.76 -2.96 19.20
C TYR A 153 8.88 -4.12 20.19
N GLU A 154 10.06 -4.73 20.28
CA GLU A 154 10.34 -5.85 21.19
C GLU A 154 10.73 -5.38 22.61
N GLY A 155 11.33 -4.19 22.73
CA GLY A 155 11.79 -3.63 24.02
C GLY A 155 10.79 -2.77 24.78
N GLY A 156 9.55 -2.60 24.28
CA GLY A 156 8.50 -1.81 24.92
C GLY A 156 7.72 -2.56 26.02
N GLU A 157 8.44 -3.09 27.01
CA GLU A 157 7.88 -3.62 28.28
C GLU A 157 8.03 -2.63 29.43
#